data_AF-A0A031ITA5-F1
#
_entry.id   AF-A0A031ITA5-F1
#
_cell.length_a   1.000
_cell.length_b   1.000
_cell.length_c   1.000
_cell.angle_alpha   90.00
_cell.angle_beta   90.00
_cell.angle_gamma   90.00
#
_symmetry.space_group_name_H-M   'P 1'
#
loop_
_entity.id
_entity.type
_entity.pdbx_description
1 polymer ?
#
loop_
_entity_poly.entity_id
_entity_poly.type
_entity_poly.pdbx_seq_one_letter_code
_entity_poly.pdbx_strand_id
1 'polypeptide(L)'
;MAFRELIDDIDAVVFETLGDTARIEGREDPVLGMFAAPWLQPKLGKLNTGLREPRFEIRVSDSEGLVRGLLVSIDLPALDGGGDYDLLQLEPSGDGLVALILRLRP
;
A
#
# COMPACT_ATOMS: atom_id res chain seq x y z
N MET A 1 -14.93 12.15 24.17
CA MET A 1 -13.76 12.82 23.57
C MET A 1 -12.52 12.58 24.42
N ALA A 2 -12.12 11.32 24.56
CA ALA A 2 -10.78 10.99 25.00
C ALA A 2 -9.79 11.33 23.87
N PHE A 3 -8.54 11.65 24.20
CA PHE A 3 -7.51 11.96 23.20
C PHE A 3 -7.36 10.86 22.11
N ARG A 4 -7.60 9.60 22.46
CA ARG A 4 -7.58 8.47 21.50
C ARG A 4 -8.67 8.57 20.43
N GLU A 5 -9.89 8.91 20.81
CA GLU A 5 -11.01 9.05 19.86
C GLU A 5 -10.72 10.15 18.84
N LEU A 6 -10.10 11.26 19.27
CA LEU A 6 -9.71 12.34 18.37
C LEU A 6 -8.60 11.92 17.39
N ILE A 7 -7.66 11.08 17.83
CA ILE A 7 -6.60 10.56 16.96
C ILE A 7 -7.19 9.60 15.92
N ASP A 8 -8.11 8.71 16.32
CA ASP A 8 -8.79 7.80 15.40
C ASP A 8 -9.58 8.56 14.32
N ASP A 9 -10.27 9.65 14.71
CA ASP A 9 -11.01 10.53 13.79
C ASP A 9 -10.07 11.26 12.82
N ILE A 10 -8.93 11.79 13.30
CA ILE A 10 -7.94 12.45 12.46
C ILE A 10 -7.35 11.46 11.45
N ASP A 11 -6.95 10.27 11.91
CA ASP A 11 -6.39 9.25 11.04
C ASP A 11 -7.41 8.88 9.95
N ALA A 12 -8.67 8.66 10.30
CA ALA A 12 -9.73 8.35 9.33
C ALA A 12 -9.80 9.40 8.20
N VAL A 13 -9.82 10.68 8.55
CA VAL A 13 -9.88 11.78 7.56
C VAL A 13 -8.62 11.83 6.69
N VAL A 14 -7.43 11.64 7.27
CA VAL A 14 -6.16 11.65 6.54
C VAL A 14 -6.10 10.54 5.51
N PHE A 15 -6.51 9.32 5.86
CA PHE A 15 -6.54 8.21 4.92
C PHE A 15 -7.61 8.37 3.84
N GLU A 16 -8.77 8.95 4.18
CA GLU A 16 -9.81 9.26 3.18
C GLU A 16 -9.34 10.30 2.15
N THR A 17 -8.58 11.31 2.58
CA THR A 17 -8.18 12.43 1.71
C THR A 17 -6.86 12.24 0.97
N LEU A 18 -5.93 11.49 1.55
CA LEU A 18 -4.57 11.32 1.02
C LEU A 18 -4.21 9.86 0.72
N GLY A 19 -5.09 8.91 1.05
CA GLY A 19 -4.87 7.49 0.78
C GLY A 19 -5.10 7.16 -0.69
N ASP A 20 -4.16 6.43 -1.26
CA ASP A 20 -4.34 5.72 -2.50
C ASP A 20 -5.31 4.55 -2.27
N THR A 21 -6.18 4.32 -3.25
CA THR A 21 -7.21 3.29 -3.16
C THR A 21 -6.71 1.99 -3.79
N ALA A 22 -6.76 0.89 -3.06
CA ALA A 22 -6.47 -0.45 -3.57
C ALA A 22 -7.65 -1.39 -3.38
N ARG A 23 -7.94 -2.20 -4.39
CA ARG A 23 -8.87 -3.33 -4.29
C ARG A 23 -8.09 -4.60 -4.07
N ILE A 24 -8.44 -5.34 -3.02
CA ILE A 24 -7.80 -6.60 -2.70
C ILE A 24 -8.78 -7.75 -2.95
N GLU A 25 -8.31 -8.79 -3.61
CA GLU A 25 -9.07 -10.02 -3.84
C GLU A 25 -9.58 -10.60 -2.52
N GLY A 26 -10.89 -10.86 -2.44
CA GLY A 26 -11.54 -11.36 -1.23
C GLY A 26 -12.08 -10.28 -0.29
N ARG A 27 -11.95 -8.98 -0.63
CA ARG A 27 -12.63 -7.88 0.06
C ARG A 27 -13.60 -7.13 -0.85
N GLU A 28 -14.76 -6.80 -0.28
CA GLU A 28 -15.77 -5.96 -0.95
C GLU A 28 -15.42 -4.48 -0.85
N ASP A 29 -14.87 -4.05 0.29
CA ASP A 29 -14.48 -2.66 0.51
C ASP A 29 -13.04 -2.38 0.02
N PRO A 30 -12.82 -1.26 -0.67
CA PRO A 30 -11.48 -0.84 -1.05
C PRO A 30 -10.67 -0.45 0.18
N VAL A 31 -9.38 -0.80 0.16
CA VAL A 31 -8.43 -0.47 1.23
C VAL A 31 -7.72 0.83 0.88
N LEU A 32 -7.72 1.75 1.84
CA LEU A 32 -6.98 3.01 1.74
C LEU A 32 -5.58 2.79 2.31
N GLY A 33 -4.57 3.16 1.53
CA GLY A 33 -3.18 3.02 1.92
C GLY A 33 -2.29 4.03 1.21
N MET A 34 -0.99 3.97 1.45
CA MET A 34 -0.03 4.79 0.72
C MET A 34 0.75 3.89 -0.23
N PHE A 35 0.68 4.18 -1.53
CA PHE A 35 1.45 3.47 -2.53
C PHE A 35 2.81 4.16 -2.72
N ALA A 36 3.86 3.48 -2.29
CA ALA A 36 5.23 3.92 -2.44
C ALA A 36 5.94 2.98 -3.41
N ALA A 37 6.22 3.49 -4.60
CA ALA A 37 6.91 2.70 -5.61
C ALA A 37 8.15 3.45 -6.13
N PRO A 38 9.33 3.11 -5.58
CA PRO A 38 10.56 3.90 -5.72
C PRO A 38 11.24 3.74 -7.08
N TRP A 39 10.51 3.63 -8.19
CA TRP A 39 11.08 3.54 -9.54
C TRP A 39 11.72 4.84 -10.03
N LEU A 40 11.57 5.96 -9.30
CA LEU A 40 12.23 7.21 -9.61
C LEU A 40 13.70 7.16 -9.16
N GLN A 41 14.52 6.38 -9.87
CA GLN A 41 15.97 6.46 -9.71
C GLN A 41 16.41 7.92 -9.96
N PRO A 42 17.29 8.51 -9.12
CA PRO A 42 17.96 9.74 -9.50
C PRO A 42 18.70 9.49 -10.81
N LYS A 43 18.47 10.34 -11.82
CA LYS A 43 19.04 10.21 -13.17
C LYS A 43 20.58 10.35 -13.23
N LEU A 44 21.26 10.38 -12.08
CA LEU A 44 22.72 10.48 -11.97
C LEU A 44 23.32 9.17 -11.43
N GLY A 45 24.10 8.50 -12.28
CA GLY A 45 24.84 7.30 -11.93
C GLY A 45 24.00 6.04 -12.09
N LYS A 46 24.26 5.28 -13.16
CA LYS A 46 23.56 4.04 -13.52
C LYS A 46 23.83 2.92 -12.50
N LEU A 47 23.20 2.96 -11.34
CA LEU A 47 23.08 1.81 -10.44
C LEU A 47 21.69 1.21 -10.64
N ASN A 48 21.63 0.19 -11.49
CA ASN A 48 20.42 -0.60 -11.69
C ASN A 48 20.26 -1.56 -10.50
N THR A 49 19.88 -1.03 -9.34
CA THR A 49 19.46 -1.85 -8.22
C THR A 49 18.09 -2.42 -8.60
N GLY A 50 18.05 -3.70 -8.98
CA GLY A 50 16.82 -4.43 -9.28
C GLY A 50 15.85 -4.58 -8.09
N LEU A 51 15.97 -3.75 -7.05
CA LEU A 51 15.02 -3.65 -5.94
C LEU A 51 13.78 -2.89 -6.43
N ARG A 52 12.88 -3.60 -7.10
CA ARG A 52 11.57 -3.09 -7.52
C ARG A 52 10.51 -3.89 -6.80
N GLU A 53 10.31 -3.54 -5.54
CA GLU A 53 9.22 -4.03 -4.72
C GLU A 53 8.32 -2.83 -4.43
N PRO A 54 7.30 -2.57 -5.27
CA PRO A 54 6.25 -1.61 -4.93
C PRO A 54 5.70 -1.95 -3.54
N ARG A 55 5.59 -0.94 -2.69
CA ARG A 55 5.07 -1.07 -1.34
C ARG A 55 3.73 -0.38 -1.26
N PHE A 56 2.78 -1.05 -0.64
CA PHE A 56 1.48 -0.46 -0.32
C PHE A 56 1.28 -0.54 1.19
N GLU A 57 1.41 0.59 1.86
CA GLU A 57 1.29 0.68 3.31
C GLU A 57 -0.16 0.88 3.71
N ILE A 58 -0.69 -0.06 4.48
CA ILE A 58 -2.08 -0.07 4.95
C ILE A 58 -2.13 -0.13 6.48
N ARG A 59 -3.29 0.10 7.08
CA ARG A 59 -3.48 -0.06 8.52
C ARG A 59 -3.40 -1.53 8.92
N VAL A 60 -2.94 -1.79 10.15
CA VAL A 60 -2.95 -3.15 10.73
C VAL A 60 -4.37 -3.71 10.81
N SER A 61 -5.39 -2.89 11.12
CA SER A 61 -6.80 -3.32 11.10
C SER A 61 -7.21 -3.87 9.74
N ASP A 62 -6.71 -3.26 8.67
CA ASP A 62 -7.00 -3.64 7.30
C ASP A 62 -6.05 -4.74 6.81
N SER A 63 -5.09 -5.19 7.62
CA SER A 63 -4.22 -6.31 7.25
C SER A 63 -4.80 -7.68 7.64
N GLU A 64 -5.90 -7.71 8.42
CA GLU A 64 -6.51 -8.96 8.87
C GLU A 64 -7.04 -9.81 7.70
N GLY A 65 -6.64 -11.08 7.67
CA GLY A 65 -7.08 -12.05 6.67
C GLY A 65 -6.34 -11.99 5.33
N LEU A 66 -5.37 -11.08 5.17
CA LEU A 66 -4.55 -11.01 3.95
C LEU A 66 -3.54 -12.16 3.88
N VAL A 67 -3.47 -12.80 2.71
CA VAL A 67 -2.59 -13.94 2.44
C VAL A 67 -1.72 -13.67 1.22
N ARG A 68 -0.49 -14.20 1.23
CA ARG A 68 0.41 -14.13 0.08
C ARG A 68 -0.26 -14.76 -1.15
N GLY A 69 -0.12 -14.11 -2.31
CA GLY A 69 -0.67 -14.54 -3.59
C GLY A 69 -2.02 -13.92 -3.96
N LEU A 70 -2.63 -13.12 -3.08
CA LEU A 70 -3.83 -12.37 -3.40
C LEU A 70 -3.55 -11.30 -4.45
N LEU A 71 -4.51 -11.08 -5.35
CA LEU A 71 -4.46 -9.97 -6.29
C LEU A 71 -4.81 -8.64 -5.60
N VAL A 72 -3.97 -7.64 -5.83
CA VAL A 72 -4.10 -6.26 -5.33
C VAL A 72 -4.10 -5.34 -6.55
N SER A 73 -5.26 -4.75 -6.84
CA SER A 73 -5.39 -3.74 -7.90
C SER A 73 -5.26 -2.35 -7.30
N ILE A 74 -4.24 -1.61 -7.70
CA ILE A 74 -4.03 -0.22 -7.27
C ILE A 74 -4.74 0.70 -8.26
N ASP A 75 -5.70 1.50 -7.77
CA ASP A 75 -6.49 2.44 -8.57
C ASP A 75 -5.75 3.78 -8.75
N LEU A 76 -4.60 3.71 -9.43
CA LEU A 76 -3.78 4.85 -9.79
C LEU A 76 -3.52 4.89 -11.30
N PRO A 77 -3.08 6.02 -11.87
CA PRO A 77 -2.56 6.05 -13.23
C PRO A 77 -1.39 5.06 -13.38
N ALA A 78 -1.29 4.37 -14.52
CA ALA A 78 -0.19 3.42 -14.77
C ALA A 78 1.21 4.07 -14.70
N LEU A 79 1.32 5.37 -15.00
CA LEU A 79 2.55 6.14 -14.87
C LEU A 79 2.95 6.38 -13.40
N ASP A 80 1.96 6.40 -12.51
CA ASP A 80 2.10 6.48 -11.06
C ASP A 80 2.02 5.08 -10.42
N GLY A 81 2.20 4.02 -11.23
CA GLY A 81 2.25 2.63 -10.79
C GLY A 81 0.92 2.01 -10.41
N GLY A 82 -0.20 2.51 -10.91
CA GLY A 82 -1.45 1.74 -10.86
C GLY A 82 -1.40 0.50 -11.76
N GLY A 83 -2.21 -0.50 -11.40
CA GLY A 83 -2.24 -1.80 -12.08
C GLY A 83 -2.50 -2.96 -11.12
N ASP A 84 -2.42 -4.17 -11.66
CA ASP A 84 -2.63 -5.40 -10.91
C ASP A 84 -1.32 -5.98 -10.39
N TYR A 85 -1.32 -6.28 -9.11
CA TYR A 85 -0.18 -6.80 -8.37
C TYR A 85 -0.54 -8.08 -7.64
N ASP A 86 0.43 -8.98 -7.50
CA ASP A 86 0.33 -10.10 -6.58
C ASP A 86 0.97 -9.73 -5.24
N LEU A 87 0.28 -10.01 -4.14
CA LEU A 87 0.78 -9.79 -2.78
C LEU A 87 1.89 -10.80 -2.46
N LEU A 88 3.14 -10.35 -2.38
CA LEU A 88 4.28 -11.21 -2.10
C LEU A 88 4.45 -11.49 -0.61
N GLN A 89 4.36 -10.45 0.22
CA GLN A 89 4.63 -10.51 1.65
C GLN A 89 3.95 -9.35 2.39
N LEU A 90 3.68 -9.56 3.68
CA LEU A 90 3.24 -8.53 4.61
C LEU A 90 4.37 -8.26 5.61
N GLU A 91 4.71 -6.99 5.82
CA GLU A 91 5.72 -6.54 6.77
C GLU A 91 5.12 -5.53 7.76
N PRO A 92 4.94 -5.90 9.04
CA PRO A 92 4.48 -4.95 10.04
C PRO A 92 5.61 -3.97 10.40
N SER A 93 5.37 -2.66 10.24
CA SER A 93 6.35 -1.59 10.51
C SER A 93 6.44 -1.22 11.99
N GLY A 94 5.45 -1.62 12.80
CA GLY A 94 5.43 -1.38 14.26
C GLY A 94 4.91 0.00 14.68
N ASP A 95 4.47 0.81 13.72
CA ASP A 95 3.82 2.12 13.89
C ASP A 95 2.29 2.05 13.71
N GLY A 96 1.72 0.85 13.63
CA GLY A 96 0.29 0.63 13.35
C GLY A 96 -0.02 0.44 11.86
N LEU A 97 1.01 0.46 11.01
CA LEU A 97 0.91 0.16 9.58
C LEU A 97 1.51 -1.22 9.25
N VAL A 98 1.14 -1.71 8.08
CA VAL A 98 1.66 -2.92 7.45
C VAL A 98 2.00 -2.60 6.01
N ALA A 99 3.26 -2.80 5.65
CA ALA A 99 3.71 -2.69 4.27
C ALA A 99 3.38 -4.00 3.54
N LEU A 100 2.53 -3.90 2.52
CA LEU A 100 2.31 -4.96 1.55
C LEU A 100 3.39 -4.86 0.47
N ILE A 101 4.21 -5.90 0.38
CA ILE A 101 5.21 -6.04 -0.67
C ILE A 101 4.51 -6.62 -1.89
N LEU A 102 4.47 -5.83 -2.97
CA LEU A 102 3.73 -6.17 -4.18
C LEU A 102 4.67 -6.59 -5.31
N ARG A 103 4.15 -7.42 -6.22
CA ARG A 103 4.83 -7.78 -7.47
C ARG A 103 3.90 -7.52 -8.64
N LEU A 104 4.35 -6.73 -9.62
CA LEU A 104 3.55 -6.46 -10.82
C LEU A 104 3.26 -7.77 -11.56
N ARG A 105 1.99 -8.03 -11.85
CA ARG A 105 1.58 -9.19 -12.63
C ARG A 105 1.90 -8.94 -14.12
N PRO A 106 2.54 -9.89 -14.83
CA PRO A 106 2.94 -9.73 -16.24
C PRO A 106 1.78 -9.80 -17.24
#